data_AF-A0A940DYP0-F1
#
_entry.id   AF-A0A940DYP0-F1
#
_cell.length_a   1.000
_cell.length_b   1.000
_cell.length_c   1.000
_cell.angle_alpha   90.00
_cell.angle_beta   90.00
_cell.angle_gamma   90.00
#
_symmetry.space_group_name_H-M   'P 1'
#
loop_
_entity.id
_entity.type
_entity.pdbx_description
1 polymer ?
#
loop_
_entity_poly.entity_id
_entity_poly.type
_entity_poly.pdbx_seq_one_letter_code
_entity_poly.pdbx_strand_id
1 'polypeptide(L)'
;MTTKPKVRKYNWRHRAQSGASPEARSDAMARIRSATQASSGETQPGTELDDIKREGLTGRQLRIARRLASKHGLAATSDYDAVRLLRKKGIDPFRRSNLLELASANASAKTDGDETAPVQLPQPVSEAPQTLPGPEMSPAERRDREIGQIQKDIALRRKKKLAALFARLAVFVFLPTFAVGYYFYQVATPMYASDSAFSILQADGGGGTIGGLLSGTQYATAQDSVSTQEFLESKDALERLERDMGFSQIFKQEWIDPIQRLPQDASLEDTHKLYKRMVTIGYDPSDGIVRMEVAAPEPEIAVELSQRLISYAEERINSLSGLKREDQMRDAREGFEAAQTERRKAQEALIELQLQGALLDPENVIAGLRGRINEIEVAIQDKELELAALQDNRRPNQAKVDGVSADIARLEVVLAELNAEMLDASAGENSLARLSVRIQMAQADLAARDMMLQTAMQQMETTRSEANRKVRYLTVSVNPVEAQDPTYPRKFENTILAFLLFAGIYLMISLTASVLREQVSS
;
A
#
# COMPACT_ATOMS: atom_id res chain seq x y z
N MET A 1 20.43 29.68 18.07
CA MET A 1 20.01 28.93 16.86
C MET A 1 20.59 27.53 17.02
N THR A 2 19.88 26.41 17.14
CA THR A 2 18.62 25.98 16.55
C THR A 2 17.93 24.96 17.49
N THR A 3 16.66 25.19 17.81
CA THR A 3 15.81 24.27 18.56
C THR A 3 15.15 23.29 17.58
N LYS A 4 15.30 21.97 17.78
CA LYS A 4 14.62 20.94 16.99
C LYS A 4 13.13 20.87 17.40
N PRO A 5 12.16 20.85 16.47
CA PRO A 5 10.75 20.74 16.83
C PRO A 5 10.37 19.29 17.19
N LYS A 6 9.65 19.11 18.31
CA LYS A 6 8.95 17.86 18.65
C LYS A 6 7.56 17.88 18.02
N VAL A 7 7.31 16.98 17.07
CA VAL A 7 5.97 16.75 16.50
C VAL A 7 5.27 15.63 17.28
N ARG A 8 4.12 15.92 17.91
CA ARG A 8 3.20 14.90 18.45
C ARG A 8 2.40 14.31 17.30
N LYS A 9 2.63 13.03 16.97
CA LYS A 9 1.74 12.25 16.10
C LYS A 9 0.43 11.96 16.86
N TYR A 10 -0.69 12.41 16.32
CA TYR A 10 -2.03 12.10 16.82
C TYR A 10 -2.50 10.81 16.11
N ASN A 11 -2.55 9.69 16.84
CA ASN A 11 -3.07 8.42 16.31
C ASN A 11 -4.60 8.41 16.45
N TRP A 12 -5.31 8.44 15.33
CA TRP A 12 -6.74 8.11 15.30
C TRP A 12 -6.88 6.59 15.34
N ARG A 13 -7.16 6.04 16.52
CA ARG A 13 -7.64 4.65 16.64
C ARG A 13 -9.16 4.69 16.65
N HIS A 14 -9.79 4.16 15.61
CA HIS A 14 -11.21 3.80 15.67
C HIS A 14 -11.40 2.73 16.74
N ARG A 15 -11.88 3.13 17.91
CA ARG A 15 -12.44 2.23 18.92
C ARG A 15 -13.93 2.11 18.61
N ALA A 16 -14.33 0.97 18.07
CA ALA A 16 -15.73 0.58 18.04
C ALA A 16 -16.22 0.48 19.50
N GLN A 17 -17.13 1.39 19.90
CA GLN A 17 -17.81 1.33 21.19
C GLN A 17 -18.98 0.36 21.07
N SER A 18 -18.84 -0.80 21.71
CA SER A 18 -19.89 -1.75 21.98
C SER A 18 -20.77 -1.29 23.15
N GLY A 19 -22.09 -1.35 22.96
CA GLY A 19 -23.09 -1.57 24.02
C GLY A 19 -23.51 -0.35 24.86
N ALA A 20 -24.51 0.41 24.39
CA ALA A 20 -25.25 1.36 25.24
C ALA A 20 -26.24 0.60 26.14
N SER A 21 -26.15 0.82 27.46
CA SER A 21 -27.00 0.18 28.47
C SER A 21 -28.45 0.71 28.43
N PRO A 22 -29.45 -0.11 28.84
CA PRO A 22 -30.87 0.27 28.83
C PRO A 22 -31.20 1.51 29.67
N GLU A 23 -30.45 1.74 30.75
CA GLU A 23 -30.64 2.88 31.67
C GLU A 23 -30.26 4.23 31.03
N ALA A 24 -29.27 4.25 30.13
CA ALA A 24 -28.90 5.47 29.40
C ALA A 24 -29.98 5.89 28.39
N ARG A 25 -30.76 4.92 27.87
CA ARG A 25 -31.88 5.20 26.94
C ARG A 25 -33.13 5.67 27.68
N SER A 26 -33.42 5.12 28.87
CA SER A 26 -34.58 5.57 29.67
C SER A 26 -34.38 7.00 30.19
N ASP A 27 -33.15 7.36 30.60
CA ASP A 27 -32.85 8.70 31.09
C ASP A 27 -32.90 9.75 29.97
N ALA A 28 -32.46 9.39 28.75
CA ALA A 28 -32.62 10.22 27.57
C ALA A 28 -34.10 10.42 27.18
N MET A 29 -34.92 9.36 27.26
CA MET A 29 -36.36 9.44 27.00
C MET A 29 -37.11 10.24 28.06
N ALA A 30 -36.71 10.16 29.34
CA ALA A 30 -37.29 10.94 30.43
C ALA A 30 -37.04 12.45 30.27
N ARG A 31 -35.83 12.83 29.83
CA ARG A 31 -35.48 14.23 29.51
C ARG A 31 -36.24 14.79 28.31
N ILE A 32 -36.49 13.96 27.30
CA ILE A 32 -37.32 14.36 26.15
C ILE A 32 -38.78 14.52 26.59
N ARG A 33 -39.28 13.64 27.46
CA ARG A 33 -40.66 13.69 27.96
C ARG A 33 -40.91 14.91 28.87
N SER A 34 -39.95 15.25 29.74
CA SER A 34 -40.03 16.44 30.60
C SER A 34 -39.90 17.74 29.80
N ALA A 35 -39.09 17.76 28.74
CA ALA A 35 -39.00 18.90 27.81
C ALA A 35 -40.29 19.11 27.00
N THR A 36 -41.10 18.06 26.79
CA THR A 36 -42.34 18.15 26.00
C THR A 36 -43.57 18.52 26.85
N GLN A 37 -43.55 18.24 28.16
CA GLN A 37 -44.68 18.52 29.08
C GLN A 37 -44.67 19.94 29.67
N ALA A 38 -43.59 20.71 29.56
CA ALA A 38 -43.48 22.03 30.18
C ALA A 38 -44.17 23.19 29.41
N SER A 39 -44.97 22.92 28.37
CA SER A 39 -45.64 23.97 27.56
C SER A 39 -47.18 23.96 27.63
N SER A 40 -47.80 23.11 28.44
CA SER A 40 -49.27 23.05 28.55
C SER A 40 -49.78 23.90 29.72
N GLY A 41 -49.78 25.21 29.55
CA GLY A 41 -50.35 26.14 30.50
C GLY A 41 -50.88 27.38 29.79
N GLU A 42 -51.94 27.23 28.98
CA GLU A 42 -52.92 28.27 28.67
C GLU A 42 -54.07 27.71 27.82
N THR A 43 -55.25 28.28 28.01
CA THR A 43 -56.61 27.94 27.57
C THR A 43 -56.75 27.35 26.14
N GLN A 44 -57.66 26.36 25.99
CA GLN A 44 -57.93 25.60 24.76
C GLN A 44 -58.05 26.49 23.49
N PRO A 45 -57.13 26.37 22.52
CA PRO A 45 -57.14 27.15 21.29
C PRO A 45 -58.14 26.67 20.22
N GLY A 46 -58.76 25.50 20.41
CA GLY A 46 -59.55 24.82 19.38
C GLY A 46 -60.89 25.50 19.06
N THR A 47 -61.61 25.98 20.07
CA THR A 47 -62.97 26.53 19.90
C THR A 47 -62.96 27.86 19.13
N GLU A 48 -62.04 28.78 19.47
CA GLU A 48 -61.92 30.07 18.78
C GLU A 48 -61.44 29.94 17.32
N LEU A 49 -60.54 28.99 17.04
CA LEU A 49 -60.05 28.75 15.68
C LEU A 49 -61.14 28.18 14.76
N ASP A 50 -62.03 27.36 15.31
CA ASP A 50 -63.13 26.78 14.53
C ASP A 50 -64.27 27.79 14.29
N ASP A 51 -64.50 28.73 15.21
CA ASP A 51 -65.43 29.84 14.98
C ASP A 51 -64.93 30.79 13.88
N ILE A 52 -63.63 31.11 13.83
CA ILE A 52 -63.05 31.95 12.76
C ILE A 52 -63.09 31.23 11.40
N LYS A 53 -62.98 29.90 11.35
CA LYS A 53 -63.14 29.15 10.10
C LYS A 53 -64.59 29.20 9.58
N ARG A 54 -65.58 29.22 10.48
CA ARG A 54 -67.01 29.32 10.12
C ARG A 54 -67.40 30.70 9.57
N GLU A 55 -66.60 31.73 9.82
CA GLU A 55 -66.84 33.09 9.27
C GLU A 55 -66.64 33.20 7.73
N GLY A 56 -66.10 32.17 7.07
CA GLY A 56 -66.02 32.13 5.60
C GLY A 56 -65.06 33.15 4.99
N LEU A 57 -63.97 33.48 5.69
CA LEU A 57 -62.96 34.46 5.24
C LEU A 57 -62.32 34.06 3.90
N THR A 58 -62.18 35.02 3.00
CA THR A 58 -61.55 34.79 1.69
C THR A 58 -60.03 34.62 1.82
N GLY A 59 -59.41 33.83 0.91
CA GLY A 59 -57.95 33.63 0.90
C GLY A 59 -57.12 34.92 0.69
N ARG A 60 -57.75 36.02 0.26
CA ARG A 60 -57.12 37.36 0.22
C ARG A 60 -57.08 38.00 1.60
N GLN A 61 -58.18 37.94 2.35
CA GLN A 61 -58.29 38.49 3.71
C GLN A 61 -57.33 37.79 4.67
N LEU A 62 -57.20 36.47 4.56
CA LEU A 62 -56.27 35.66 5.35
C LEU A 62 -54.80 36.06 5.14
N ARG A 63 -54.38 36.29 3.89
CA ARG A 63 -53.03 36.78 3.58
C ARG A 63 -52.76 38.20 4.09
N ILE A 64 -53.77 39.07 4.08
CA ILE A 64 -53.67 40.43 4.66
C ILE A 64 -53.50 40.34 6.17
N ALA A 65 -54.30 39.50 6.83
CA ALA A 65 -54.19 39.26 8.27
C ALA A 65 -52.82 38.68 8.65
N ARG A 66 -52.28 37.71 7.89
CA ARG A 66 -50.92 37.18 8.11
C ARG A 66 -49.85 38.26 8.00
N ARG A 67 -49.92 39.10 6.96
CA ARG A 67 -48.96 40.19 6.74
C ARG A 67 -49.07 41.27 7.83
N LEU A 68 -50.29 41.56 8.30
CA LEU A 68 -50.51 42.50 9.38
C LEU A 68 -50.01 41.93 10.72
N ALA A 69 -50.22 40.63 10.97
CA ALA A 69 -49.71 39.93 12.14
C ALA A 69 -48.17 39.94 12.17
N SER A 70 -47.51 39.63 11.05
CA SER A 70 -46.04 39.72 10.96
C SER A 70 -45.52 41.13 11.19
N LYS A 71 -46.24 42.16 10.70
CA LYS A 71 -45.88 43.57 10.93
C LYS A 71 -45.99 43.97 12.41
N HIS A 72 -46.94 43.38 13.14
CA HIS A 72 -47.09 43.57 14.59
C HIS A 72 -46.27 42.57 15.44
N GLY A 73 -45.32 41.86 14.82
CA GLY A 73 -44.42 40.92 15.49
C GLY A 73 -45.12 39.67 16.05
N LEU A 74 -46.31 39.33 15.53
CA LEU A 74 -47.07 38.16 15.94
C LEU A 74 -46.67 36.96 15.06
N ALA A 75 -46.06 35.95 15.67
CA ALA A 75 -45.68 34.70 15.00
C ALA A 75 -46.89 33.75 14.92
N ALA A 76 -47.73 33.92 13.90
CA ALA A 76 -48.88 33.07 13.67
C ALA A 76 -48.51 31.76 12.97
N THR A 77 -49.04 30.63 13.46
CA THR A 77 -48.75 29.29 12.92
C THR A 77 -49.58 28.97 11.68
N SER A 78 -50.72 29.64 11.52
CA SER A 78 -51.67 29.48 10.41
C SER A 78 -52.33 30.82 10.06
N ASP A 79 -52.94 30.90 8.88
CA ASP A 79 -53.67 32.10 8.42
C ASP A 79 -54.82 32.50 9.35
N TYR A 80 -55.57 31.51 9.85
CA TYR A 80 -56.65 31.74 10.81
C TYR A 80 -56.13 32.10 12.19
N ASP A 81 -54.96 31.58 12.55
CA ASP A 81 -54.27 31.90 13.80
C ASP A 81 -53.77 33.35 13.81
N ALA A 82 -53.38 33.89 12.65
CA ALA A 82 -53.02 35.30 12.51
C ALA A 82 -54.20 36.24 12.81
N VAL A 83 -55.40 35.87 12.36
CA VAL A 83 -56.63 36.63 12.65
C VAL A 83 -56.96 36.57 14.14
N ARG A 84 -56.84 35.39 14.76
CA ARG A 84 -57.05 35.19 16.21
C ARG A 84 -56.11 36.07 17.04
N LEU A 85 -54.81 36.04 16.74
CA LEU A 85 -53.80 36.80 17.48
C LEU A 85 -53.98 38.32 17.32
N LEU A 86 -54.42 38.78 16.15
CA LEU A 86 -54.74 40.19 15.91
C LEU A 86 -55.98 40.64 16.69
N ARG A 87 -57.06 39.84 16.67
CA ARG A 87 -58.28 40.11 17.46
C ARG A 87 -58.03 40.08 18.96
N LYS A 88 -57.18 39.18 19.45
CA LYS A 88 -56.77 39.12 20.87
C LYS A 88 -56.01 40.39 21.30
N LYS A 89 -55.35 41.08 20.37
CA LYS A 89 -54.73 42.41 20.59
C LYS A 89 -55.68 43.59 20.30
N GLY A 90 -56.95 43.33 20.04
CA GLY A 90 -57.96 44.36 19.74
C GLY A 90 -57.81 45.01 18.36
N ILE A 91 -57.03 44.41 17.45
CA ILE A 91 -56.74 44.95 16.11
C ILE A 91 -57.57 44.17 15.10
N ASP A 92 -58.55 44.83 14.48
CA ASP A 92 -59.36 44.23 13.43
C ASP A 92 -58.70 44.43 12.05
N PRO A 93 -58.23 43.36 11.36
CA PRO A 93 -57.49 43.48 10.11
C PRO A 93 -58.33 44.05 8.95
N PHE A 94 -59.65 44.16 9.13
CA PHE A 94 -60.61 44.44 8.06
C PHE A 94 -61.35 45.77 8.21
N ARG A 95 -61.06 46.58 9.24
CA ARG A 95 -61.58 47.94 9.34
C ARG A 95 -60.80 48.88 8.39
N ARG A 96 -61.54 49.48 7.46
CA ARG A 96 -61.08 50.29 6.31
C ARG A 96 -60.08 51.40 6.70
N SER A 97 -58.91 51.43 6.06
CA SER A 97 -58.03 52.60 6.01
C SER A 97 -57.86 53.06 4.55
N ASN A 98 -58.53 54.17 4.22
CA ASN A 98 -58.34 54.98 3.02
C ASN A 98 -56.95 55.64 3.11
N LEU A 99 -55.94 55.02 2.51
CA LEU A 99 -54.54 55.48 2.49
C LEU A 99 -54.06 55.74 1.05
N LEU A 100 -54.93 56.30 0.19
CA LEU A 100 -54.62 56.62 -1.21
C LEU A 100 -54.77 58.12 -1.55
N GLU A 101 -54.84 58.99 -0.54
CA GLU A 101 -55.04 60.44 -0.72
C GLU A 101 -53.84 61.29 -0.24
N LEU A 102 -52.77 60.65 0.24
CA LEU A 102 -51.60 61.35 0.83
C LEU A 102 -50.36 61.40 -0.08
N ALA A 103 -50.52 61.22 -1.39
CA ALA A 103 -49.43 61.26 -2.37
C ALA A 103 -49.64 62.29 -3.50
N SER A 104 -50.71 63.09 -3.46
CA SER A 104 -51.00 64.13 -4.46
C SER A 104 -50.84 65.56 -3.95
N ALA A 105 -50.09 65.77 -2.87
CA ALA A 105 -49.81 67.08 -2.31
C ALA A 105 -48.31 67.21 -2.00
N ASN A 106 -47.48 67.37 -3.04
CA ASN A 106 -46.16 67.98 -2.96
C ASN A 106 -45.54 68.14 -4.36
N ALA A 107 -45.97 69.18 -5.07
CA ALA A 107 -45.21 69.76 -6.20
C ALA A 107 -45.71 71.18 -6.50
N SER A 108 -45.43 72.11 -5.60
CA SER A 108 -45.55 73.55 -5.87
C SER A 108 -44.58 74.33 -4.99
N ALA A 109 -43.47 74.79 -5.59
CA ALA A 109 -42.77 76.06 -5.34
C ALA A 109 -41.26 75.94 -5.62
N LYS A 110 -40.77 76.64 -6.66
CA LYS A 110 -39.66 77.60 -6.61
C LYS A 110 -39.31 78.16 -8.01
N THR A 111 -39.68 79.42 -8.22
CA THR A 111 -39.06 80.48 -9.06
C THR A 111 -37.80 81.03 -8.32
N ASP A 112 -36.74 81.63 -8.88
CA ASP A 112 -36.59 82.68 -9.92
C ASP A 112 -35.13 82.79 -10.45
N GLY A 113 -34.99 83.39 -11.66
CA GLY A 113 -33.87 84.24 -12.14
C GLY A 113 -32.74 83.56 -12.95
N ASP A 114 -32.25 84.04 -14.10
CA ASP A 114 -32.60 85.18 -14.96
C ASP A 114 -31.92 85.02 -16.36
N GLU A 115 -32.54 85.63 -17.38
CA GLU A 115 -32.11 86.04 -18.73
C GLU A 115 -31.24 85.17 -19.68
N THR A 116 -31.81 84.79 -20.83
CA THR A 116 -31.45 85.31 -22.19
C THR A 116 -32.41 84.74 -23.25
N ALA A 117 -33.10 85.63 -23.98
CA ALA A 117 -34.08 85.29 -25.02
C ALA A 117 -33.41 84.82 -26.33
N PRO A 118 -34.06 83.89 -27.06
CA PRO A 118 -34.51 84.28 -28.40
C PRO A 118 -35.97 83.87 -28.70
N VAL A 119 -36.68 84.85 -29.27
CA VAL A 119 -37.80 84.81 -30.22
C VAL A 119 -38.42 83.43 -30.51
N GLN A 120 -39.61 83.19 -29.95
CA GLN A 120 -40.53 82.12 -30.37
C GLN A 120 -41.35 82.58 -31.59
N LEU A 121 -41.32 81.79 -32.66
CA LEU A 121 -42.33 81.81 -33.72
C LEU A 121 -43.69 81.36 -33.15
N PRO A 122 -44.82 81.85 -33.67
CA PRO A 122 -46.14 81.40 -33.25
C PRO A 122 -46.30 79.90 -33.50
N GLN A 123 -46.67 79.16 -32.45
CA GLN A 123 -47.10 77.77 -32.56
C GLN A 123 -48.34 77.72 -33.48
N PRO A 124 -48.35 76.93 -34.56
CA PRO A 124 -49.60 76.60 -35.23
C PRO A 124 -50.44 75.80 -34.23
N VAL A 125 -51.62 76.32 -33.91
CA VAL A 125 -52.69 75.54 -33.29
C VAL A 125 -52.93 74.35 -34.22
N SER A 126 -52.37 73.20 -33.86
CA SER A 126 -52.73 71.95 -34.51
C SER A 126 -54.10 71.60 -33.96
N GLU A 127 -55.11 71.71 -34.82
CA GLU A 127 -56.44 71.19 -34.57
C GLU A 127 -56.31 69.77 -33.99
N ALA A 128 -56.98 69.54 -32.86
CA ALA A 128 -57.19 68.19 -32.37
C ALA A 128 -57.79 67.38 -33.54
N PRO A 129 -57.23 66.21 -33.88
CA PRO A 129 -57.85 65.39 -34.90
C PRO A 129 -59.26 65.08 -34.43
N GLN A 130 -60.26 65.46 -35.24
CA GLN A 130 -61.63 65.06 -35.06
C GLN A 130 -61.65 63.54 -34.93
N THR A 131 -61.80 63.07 -33.69
CA THR A 131 -61.98 61.66 -33.39
C THR A 131 -63.34 61.27 -33.94
N LEU A 132 -63.35 60.64 -35.10
CA LEU A 132 -64.46 59.80 -35.51
C LEU A 132 -64.75 58.83 -34.35
N PRO A 133 -66.03 58.61 -33.95
CA PRO A 133 -66.36 57.69 -32.88
C PRO A 133 -65.98 56.27 -33.32
N GLY A 134 -64.86 55.77 -32.82
CA GLY A 134 -64.56 54.34 -32.85
C GLY A 134 -65.59 53.60 -32.00
N PRO A 135 -65.88 52.32 -32.30
CA PRO A 135 -66.87 51.56 -31.54
C PRO A 135 -66.45 51.53 -30.06
N GLU A 136 -67.36 51.92 -29.17
CA GLU A 136 -67.13 51.83 -27.72
C GLU A 136 -66.95 50.35 -27.34
N MET A 137 -65.70 49.90 -27.26
CA MET A 137 -65.40 48.54 -26.81
C MET A 137 -65.82 48.38 -25.36
N SER A 138 -66.47 47.24 -25.09
CA SER A 138 -66.98 46.89 -23.78
C SER A 138 -65.86 46.80 -22.73
N PRO A 139 -66.14 47.07 -21.44
CA PRO A 139 -65.15 46.94 -20.37
C PRO A 139 -64.54 45.54 -20.24
N ALA A 140 -65.22 44.49 -20.74
CA ALA A 140 -64.74 43.11 -20.77
C ALA A 140 -63.66 42.91 -21.84
N GLU A 141 -63.86 43.42 -23.05
CA GLU A 141 -62.89 43.31 -24.16
C GLU A 141 -61.59 44.08 -23.90
N ARG A 142 -61.66 45.20 -23.13
CA ARG A 142 -60.44 45.90 -22.67
C ARG A 142 -59.65 45.05 -21.67
N ARG A 143 -60.34 44.42 -20.70
CA ARG A 143 -59.68 43.51 -19.73
C ARG A 143 -59.07 42.30 -20.42
N ASP A 144 -59.72 41.71 -21.42
CA ASP A 144 -59.16 40.57 -22.15
C ASP A 144 -57.95 40.96 -23.01
N ARG A 145 -57.95 42.17 -23.60
CA ARG A 145 -56.77 42.72 -24.29
C ARG A 145 -55.64 43.06 -23.34
N GLU A 146 -55.92 43.63 -22.16
CA GLU A 146 -54.93 43.92 -21.12
C GLU A 146 -54.33 42.63 -20.54
N ILE A 147 -55.16 41.62 -20.24
CA ILE A 147 -54.72 40.29 -19.79
C ILE A 147 -53.88 39.62 -20.89
N GLY A 148 -54.30 39.72 -22.16
CA GLY A 148 -53.54 39.22 -23.31
C GLY A 148 -52.20 39.92 -23.49
N GLN A 149 -52.12 41.23 -23.26
CA GLN A 149 -50.87 42.00 -23.28
C GLN A 149 -49.95 41.62 -22.12
N ILE A 150 -50.48 41.45 -20.90
CA ILE A 150 -49.74 40.99 -19.73
C ILE A 150 -49.22 39.56 -19.94
N GLN A 151 -50.02 38.66 -20.51
CA GLN A 151 -49.58 37.30 -20.84
C GLN A 151 -48.49 37.28 -21.91
N LYS A 152 -48.62 38.10 -22.97
CA LYS A 152 -47.58 38.26 -24.00
C LYS A 152 -46.29 38.81 -23.41
N ASP A 153 -46.35 39.80 -22.52
CA ASP A 153 -45.18 40.35 -21.83
C ASP A 153 -44.52 39.36 -20.88
N ILE A 154 -45.30 38.58 -20.12
CA ILE A 154 -44.78 37.51 -19.28
C ILE A 154 -44.12 36.43 -20.14
N ALA A 155 -44.72 36.06 -21.27
CA ALA A 155 -44.15 35.09 -22.21
C ALA A 155 -42.84 35.61 -22.84
N LEU A 156 -42.78 36.89 -23.25
CA LEU A 156 -41.57 37.52 -23.78
C LEU A 156 -40.45 37.60 -22.74
N ARG A 157 -40.78 37.94 -21.48
CA ARG A 157 -39.80 37.94 -20.37
C ARG A 157 -39.31 36.53 -20.04
N ARG A 158 -40.18 35.52 -20.07
CA ARG A 158 -39.80 34.10 -19.90
C ARG A 158 -38.91 33.63 -21.04
N LYS A 159 -39.24 33.95 -22.30
CA LYS A 159 -38.39 33.64 -23.46
C LYS A 159 -37.03 34.30 -23.36
N LYS A 160 -36.94 35.58 -22.96
CA LYS A 160 -35.66 36.28 -22.74
C LYS A 160 -34.84 35.64 -21.60
N LYS A 161 -35.48 35.27 -20.49
CA LYS A 161 -34.80 34.59 -19.36
C LYS A 161 -34.33 33.18 -19.72
N LEU A 162 -35.14 32.40 -20.45
CA LEU A 162 -34.76 31.09 -20.96
C LEU A 162 -33.64 31.19 -21.99
N ALA A 163 -33.70 32.15 -22.91
CA ALA A 163 -32.64 32.42 -23.87
C ALA A 163 -31.34 32.83 -23.16
N ALA A 164 -31.41 33.66 -22.12
CA ALA A 164 -30.24 34.03 -21.32
C ALA A 164 -29.66 32.84 -20.53
N LEU A 165 -30.50 31.94 -20.00
CA LEU A 165 -30.07 30.71 -19.36
C LEU A 165 -29.41 29.77 -20.37
N PHE A 166 -30.04 29.57 -21.54
CA PHE A 166 -29.50 28.74 -22.61
C PHE A 166 -28.17 29.29 -23.13
N ALA A 167 -28.05 30.62 -23.29
CA ALA A 167 -26.79 31.25 -23.68
C ALA A 167 -25.68 31.01 -22.65
N ARG A 168 -25.99 31.10 -21.34
CA ARG A 168 -25.02 30.76 -20.28
C ARG A 168 -24.64 29.29 -20.32
N LEU A 169 -25.62 28.38 -20.46
CA LEU A 169 -25.35 26.95 -20.58
C LEU A 169 -24.55 26.63 -21.85
N ALA A 170 -24.82 27.32 -22.96
CA ALA A 170 -24.09 27.20 -24.20
C ALA A 170 -22.61 27.55 -24.02
N VAL A 171 -22.31 28.68 -23.38
CA VAL A 171 -20.93 29.14 -23.18
C VAL A 171 -20.19 28.32 -22.11
N PHE A 172 -20.83 27.99 -20.99
CA PHE A 172 -20.16 27.36 -19.85
C PHE A 172 -20.19 25.83 -19.84
N VAL A 173 -21.10 25.22 -20.60
CA VAL A 173 -21.24 23.75 -20.64
C VAL A 173 -21.05 23.25 -22.06
N PHE A 174 -21.88 23.67 -23.01
CA PHE A 174 -21.82 23.08 -24.36
C PHE A 174 -20.54 23.44 -25.12
N LEU A 175 -20.05 24.67 -25.02
CA LEU A 175 -18.83 25.10 -25.70
C LEU A 175 -17.58 24.33 -25.22
N PRO A 176 -17.27 24.26 -23.92
CA PRO A 176 -16.13 23.46 -23.47
C PRO A 176 -16.33 21.95 -23.71
N THR A 177 -17.55 21.44 -23.61
CA THR A 177 -17.87 20.04 -24.00
C THR A 177 -17.61 19.81 -25.48
N PHE A 178 -18.03 20.73 -26.35
CA PHE A 178 -17.79 20.66 -27.79
C PHE A 178 -16.29 20.72 -28.10
N ALA A 179 -15.53 21.55 -27.39
CA ALA A 179 -14.07 21.61 -27.54
C ALA A 179 -13.41 20.25 -27.18
N VAL A 180 -13.86 19.62 -26.09
CA VAL A 180 -13.41 18.29 -25.68
C VAL A 180 -13.82 17.21 -26.69
N GLY A 181 -15.07 17.25 -27.17
CA GLY A 181 -15.55 16.34 -28.21
C GLY A 181 -14.76 16.50 -29.50
N TYR A 182 -14.53 17.74 -29.94
CA TYR A 182 -13.70 18.02 -31.11
C TYR A 182 -12.29 17.45 -30.95
N TYR A 183 -11.67 17.63 -29.78
CA TYR A 183 -10.38 17.03 -29.46
C TYR A 183 -10.42 15.49 -29.60
N PHE A 184 -11.32 14.79 -28.91
CA PHE A 184 -11.34 13.32 -28.93
C PHE A 184 -11.72 12.71 -30.28
N TYR A 185 -12.54 13.40 -31.09
CA TYR A 185 -12.97 12.88 -32.38
C TYR A 185 -12.01 13.22 -33.53
N GLN A 186 -11.39 14.41 -33.52
CA GLN A 186 -10.59 14.91 -34.65
C GLN A 186 -9.09 15.01 -34.38
N VAL A 187 -8.67 15.18 -33.12
CA VAL A 187 -7.26 15.47 -32.78
C VAL A 187 -6.59 14.31 -32.06
N ALA A 188 -7.29 13.66 -31.13
CA ALA A 188 -6.71 12.64 -30.26
C ALA A 188 -6.30 11.39 -31.06
N THR A 189 -5.08 10.94 -30.81
CA THR A 189 -4.53 9.76 -31.48
C THR A 189 -5.20 8.49 -30.95
N PRO A 190 -5.67 7.58 -31.83
CA PRO A 190 -6.17 6.29 -31.43
C PRO A 190 -5.03 5.46 -30.82
N MET A 191 -5.29 4.80 -29.68
CA MET A 191 -4.36 3.87 -29.05
C MET A 191 -5.02 2.49 -28.98
N TYR A 192 -4.27 1.49 -29.43
CA TYR A 192 -4.63 0.08 -29.47
C TYR A 192 -4.04 -0.61 -28.24
N ALA A 193 -4.88 -1.28 -27.46
CA ALA A 193 -4.42 -2.00 -26.27
C ALA A 193 -4.29 -3.50 -26.56
N SER A 194 -3.16 -4.08 -26.21
CA SER A 194 -2.96 -5.54 -26.22
C SER A 194 -3.01 -6.05 -24.77
N ASP A 195 -3.99 -6.91 -24.51
CA ASP A 195 -4.14 -7.59 -23.23
C ASP A 195 -3.34 -8.89 -23.19
N SER A 196 -2.70 -9.15 -22.05
CA SER A 196 -1.98 -10.38 -21.79
C SER A 196 -2.14 -10.79 -20.33
N ALA A 197 -2.06 -12.09 -20.08
CA ALA A 197 -2.14 -12.63 -18.75
C ALA A 197 -1.15 -13.77 -18.60
N PHE A 198 -0.39 -13.77 -17.51
CA PHE A 198 0.58 -14.82 -17.23
C PHE A 198 0.58 -15.18 -15.75
N SER A 199 0.99 -16.40 -15.44
CA SER A 199 1.15 -16.90 -14.08
C SER A 199 2.57 -17.40 -13.87
N ILE A 200 3.07 -17.23 -12.66
CA ILE A 200 4.38 -17.72 -12.24
C ILE A 200 4.14 -19.02 -11.49
N LEU A 201 4.53 -20.12 -12.12
CA LEU A 201 4.40 -21.44 -11.53
C LEU A 201 5.73 -21.84 -10.90
N GLN A 202 5.66 -22.27 -9.65
CA GLN A 202 6.74 -23.00 -9.02
C GLN A 202 6.54 -24.48 -9.33
N ALA A 203 7.53 -25.14 -9.93
CA ALA A 203 7.50 -26.58 -10.08
C ALA A 203 7.51 -27.17 -8.67
N ASP A 204 6.42 -27.88 -8.33
CA ASP A 204 6.21 -28.43 -6.99
C ASP A 204 7.45 -29.20 -6.52
N GLY A 205 8.01 -28.74 -5.41
CA GLY A 205 8.96 -29.49 -4.62
C GLY A 205 8.21 -30.61 -3.92
N GLY A 206 7.86 -31.66 -4.64
CA GLY A 206 7.39 -32.92 -4.07
C GLY A 206 8.48 -33.50 -3.16
N GLY A 207 8.47 -33.08 -1.90
CA GLY A 207 9.36 -33.53 -0.84
C GLY A 207 8.57 -33.60 0.46
N GLY A 208 8.21 -34.83 0.86
CA GLY A 208 7.31 -35.17 1.95
C GLY A 208 7.75 -34.77 3.37
N THR A 209 8.02 -33.49 3.58
CA THR A 209 8.17 -32.89 4.91
C THR A 209 7.01 -31.91 5.13
N ILE A 210 6.56 -31.78 6.38
CA ILE A 210 5.47 -30.87 6.78
C ILE A 210 5.76 -29.40 6.39
N GLY A 211 7.04 -29.03 6.16
CA GLY A 211 7.43 -27.72 5.62
C GLY A 211 7.23 -27.54 4.11
N GLY A 212 7.19 -28.63 3.33
CA GLY A 212 6.93 -28.61 1.88
C GLY A 212 5.46 -28.37 1.52
N LEU A 213 4.53 -28.59 2.46
CA LEU A 213 3.10 -28.34 2.24
C LEU A 213 2.79 -26.84 2.06
N LEU A 214 3.70 -25.96 2.50
CA LEU A 214 3.54 -24.50 2.40
C LEU A 214 4.33 -23.88 1.22
N SER A 215 5.34 -24.56 0.67
CA SER A 215 6.22 -24.00 -0.36
C SER A 215 5.61 -23.96 -1.76
N GLY A 216 4.57 -24.76 -2.02
CA GLY A 216 3.73 -24.69 -3.23
C GLY A 216 2.46 -23.85 -3.06
N THR A 217 2.25 -23.20 -1.91
CA THR A 217 1.04 -22.40 -1.69
C THR A 217 1.10 -21.09 -2.45
N GLN A 218 -0.07 -20.56 -2.85
CA GLN A 218 -0.19 -19.27 -3.55
C GLN A 218 0.48 -18.10 -2.81
N TYR A 219 0.71 -18.21 -1.50
CA TYR A 219 1.46 -17.23 -0.72
C TYR A 219 2.97 -17.21 -1.03
N ALA A 220 3.56 -18.34 -1.42
CA ALA A 220 4.97 -18.43 -1.77
C ALA A 220 5.27 -17.84 -3.16
N THR A 221 4.36 -18.03 -4.12
CA THR A 221 4.46 -17.46 -5.48
C THR A 221 4.01 -16.00 -5.55
N ALA A 222 3.18 -15.54 -4.59
CA ALA A 222 2.74 -14.14 -4.53
C ALA A 222 3.89 -13.15 -4.46
N GLN A 223 4.96 -13.46 -3.72
CA GLN A 223 6.13 -12.57 -3.63
C GLN A 223 6.84 -12.41 -4.98
N ASP A 224 6.96 -13.49 -5.74
CA ASP A 224 7.60 -13.47 -7.07
C ASP A 224 6.71 -12.72 -8.08
N SER A 225 5.39 -12.88 -8.02
CA SER A 225 4.44 -12.14 -8.86
C SER A 225 4.43 -10.65 -8.56
N VAL A 226 4.43 -10.26 -7.28
CA VAL A 226 4.51 -8.85 -6.85
C VAL A 226 5.86 -8.25 -7.25
N SER A 227 6.97 -8.97 -7.03
CA SER A 227 8.29 -8.48 -7.43
C SER A 227 8.40 -8.31 -8.95
N THR A 228 7.77 -9.19 -9.73
CA THR A 228 7.74 -9.09 -11.20
C THR A 228 6.91 -7.89 -11.64
N GLN A 229 5.74 -7.65 -11.02
CA GLN A 229 4.93 -6.46 -11.27
C GLN A 229 5.73 -5.18 -10.97
N GLU A 230 6.37 -5.08 -9.79
CA GLU A 230 7.18 -3.92 -9.42
C GLU A 230 8.33 -3.68 -10.40
N PHE A 231 8.99 -4.76 -10.85
CA PHE A 231 10.04 -4.68 -11.85
C PHE A 231 9.50 -4.14 -13.19
N LEU A 232 8.39 -4.68 -13.70
CA LEU A 232 7.82 -4.22 -14.95
C LEU A 232 7.30 -2.78 -14.89
N GLU A 233 6.86 -2.28 -13.74
CA GLU A 233 6.51 -0.87 -13.54
C GLU A 233 7.72 0.05 -13.35
N SER A 234 8.89 -0.51 -13.07
CA SER A 234 10.09 0.23 -12.73
C SER A 234 10.73 0.91 -13.95
N LYS A 235 11.66 1.84 -13.66
CA LYS A 235 12.51 2.45 -14.69
C LYS A 235 13.47 1.47 -15.33
N ASP A 236 13.85 0.39 -14.63
CA ASP A 236 14.75 -0.63 -15.16
C ASP A 236 14.11 -1.35 -16.36
N ALA A 237 12.82 -1.72 -16.24
CA ALA A 237 12.06 -2.26 -17.36
C ALA A 237 11.93 -1.26 -18.52
N LEU A 238 11.70 0.02 -18.22
CA LEU A 238 11.66 1.07 -19.25
C LEU A 238 13.01 1.25 -19.97
N GLU A 239 14.13 1.27 -19.24
CA GLU A 239 15.46 1.42 -19.84
C GLU A 239 15.83 0.22 -20.72
N ARG A 240 15.35 -0.98 -20.37
CA ARG A 240 15.45 -2.17 -21.24
C ARG A 240 14.60 -1.99 -22.51
N LEU A 241 13.34 -1.61 -22.34
CA LEU A 241 12.41 -1.39 -23.44
C LEU A 241 12.86 -0.26 -24.39
N GLU A 242 13.47 0.79 -23.84
CA GLU A 242 14.06 1.89 -24.60
C GLU A 242 15.25 1.41 -25.44
N ARG A 243 16.11 0.54 -24.89
CA ARG A 243 17.25 -0.01 -25.63
C ARG A 243 16.83 -0.96 -26.75
N ASP A 244 15.81 -1.78 -26.51
CA ASP A 244 15.45 -2.85 -27.44
C ASP A 244 14.47 -2.37 -28.53
N MET A 245 13.53 -1.49 -28.18
CA MET A 245 12.47 -1.02 -29.09
C MET A 245 12.46 0.49 -29.32
N GLY A 246 13.22 1.28 -28.55
CA GLY A 246 13.15 2.74 -28.62
C GLY A 246 11.77 3.25 -28.24
N PHE A 247 11.23 2.82 -27.09
CA PHE A 247 9.90 3.19 -26.59
C PHE A 247 9.58 4.69 -26.75
N SER A 248 10.51 5.56 -26.36
CA SER A 248 10.33 7.01 -26.45
C SER A 248 10.15 7.50 -27.90
N GLN A 249 10.79 6.86 -28.87
CA GLN A 249 10.74 7.25 -30.28
C GLN A 249 9.38 7.02 -30.89
N ILE A 250 8.69 5.94 -30.49
CA ILE A 250 7.31 5.66 -30.91
C ILE A 250 6.42 6.85 -30.52
N PHE A 251 6.57 7.38 -29.30
CA PHE A 251 5.74 8.46 -28.78
C PHE A 251 6.22 9.88 -29.13
N LYS A 252 7.38 10.04 -29.78
CA LYS A 252 7.90 11.32 -30.29
C LYS A 252 7.42 11.65 -31.71
N GLN A 253 6.72 10.73 -32.37
CA GLN A 253 6.28 10.88 -33.76
C GLN A 253 5.31 12.06 -33.94
N GLU A 254 5.41 12.76 -35.07
CA GLU A 254 4.70 14.04 -35.29
C GLU A 254 3.18 13.90 -35.37
N TRP A 255 2.67 12.75 -35.81
CA TRP A 255 1.24 12.46 -35.95
C TRP A 255 0.55 12.13 -34.63
N ILE A 256 1.31 11.95 -33.55
CA ILE A 256 0.76 11.78 -32.21
C ILE A 256 0.26 13.14 -31.71
N ASP A 257 -0.90 13.13 -31.06
CA ASP A 257 -1.55 14.35 -30.61
C ASP A 257 -0.67 15.14 -29.63
N PRO A 258 -0.74 16.48 -29.61
CA PRO A 258 0.16 17.30 -28.81
C PRO A 258 0.10 17.07 -27.29
N ILE A 259 -0.96 16.44 -26.77
CA ILE A 259 -1.14 16.20 -25.33
C ILE A 259 -0.48 14.89 -24.92
N GLN A 260 -0.57 13.85 -25.76
CA GLN A 260 0.04 12.54 -25.52
C GLN A 260 1.47 12.44 -26.05
N ARG A 261 1.83 13.24 -27.06
CA ARG A 261 3.15 13.23 -27.70
C ARG A 261 4.25 13.62 -26.71
N LEU A 262 5.31 12.83 -26.74
CA LEU A 262 6.50 13.06 -25.95
C LEU A 262 7.36 14.17 -26.61
N PRO A 263 7.85 15.18 -25.86
CA PRO A 263 8.80 16.17 -26.39
C PRO A 263 10.09 15.52 -26.91
N GLN A 264 10.73 16.15 -27.90
CA GLN A 264 11.96 15.62 -28.50
C GLN A 264 13.11 15.52 -27.49
N ASP A 265 13.17 16.46 -26.56
CA ASP A 265 14.13 16.60 -25.45
C ASP A 265 13.62 16.00 -24.13
N ALA A 266 12.59 15.14 -24.17
CA ALA A 266 12.01 14.56 -22.97
C ALA A 266 13.03 13.80 -22.11
N SER A 267 12.95 14.02 -20.79
CA SER A 267 13.74 13.30 -19.81
C SER A 267 13.25 11.86 -19.63
N LEU A 268 14.10 10.97 -19.09
CA LEU A 268 13.70 9.60 -18.73
C LEU A 268 12.50 9.60 -17.76
N GLU A 269 12.40 10.60 -16.87
CA GLU A 269 11.29 10.74 -15.94
C GLU A 269 9.96 11.02 -16.66
N ASP A 270 9.99 11.81 -17.73
CA ASP A 270 8.79 12.13 -18.50
C ASP A 270 8.38 10.94 -19.37
N THR A 271 9.35 10.22 -19.94
CA THR A 271 9.11 8.94 -20.61
C THR A 271 8.51 7.92 -19.64
N HIS A 272 8.98 7.86 -18.40
CA HIS A 272 8.44 6.94 -17.39
C HIS A 272 7.01 7.28 -16.97
N LYS A 273 6.67 8.57 -16.84
CA LYS A 273 5.27 8.99 -16.64
C LYS A 273 4.36 8.55 -17.79
N LEU A 274 4.85 8.63 -19.03
CA LEU A 274 4.11 8.15 -20.19
C LEU A 274 3.97 6.63 -20.17
N TYR A 275 5.08 5.91 -19.92
CA TYR A 275 5.12 4.47 -19.77
C TYR A 275 4.07 3.96 -18.77
N LYS A 276 3.98 4.57 -17.57
CA LYS A 276 2.97 4.21 -16.56
C LYS A 276 1.52 4.46 -16.97
N ARG A 277 1.27 5.28 -18.00
CA ARG A 277 -0.08 5.48 -18.56
C ARG A 277 -0.39 4.50 -19.67
N MET A 278 0.62 4.03 -20.38
CA MET A 278 0.48 3.12 -21.53
C MET A 278 0.59 1.66 -21.13
N VAL A 279 1.33 1.34 -20.07
CA VAL A 279 1.51 -0.01 -19.55
C VAL A 279 0.85 -0.09 -18.18
N THR A 280 -0.26 -0.84 -18.11
CA THR A 280 -1.00 -1.09 -16.88
C THR A 280 -0.83 -2.54 -16.50
N ILE A 281 -0.34 -2.80 -15.29
CA ILE A 281 -0.08 -4.15 -14.79
C ILE A 281 -0.84 -4.32 -13.48
N GLY A 282 -1.52 -5.45 -13.33
CA GLY A 282 -2.27 -5.79 -12.13
C GLY A 282 -2.04 -7.24 -11.73
N TYR A 283 -1.74 -7.46 -10.45
CA TYR A 283 -1.69 -8.80 -9.86
C TYR A 283 -2.98 -9.09 -9.10
N ASP A 284 -3.64 -10.20 -9.43
CA ASP A 284 -4.77 -10.72 -8.66
C ASP A 284 -4.28 -11.83 -7.71
N PRO A 285 -4.25 -11.59 -6.38
CA PRO A 285 -3.80 -12.58 -5.40
C PRO A 285 -4.76 -13.77 -5.26
N SER A 286 -6.00 -13.67 -5.72
CA SER A 286 -6.97 -14.78 -5.65
C SER A 286 -6.70 -15.81 -6.74
N ASP A 287 -6.41 -15.33 -7.95
CA ASP A 287 -6.15 -16.19 -9.11
C ASP A 287 -4.65 -16.51 -9.27
N GLY A 288 -3.75 -15.73 -8.66
CA GLY A 288 -2.30 -15.86 -8.84
C GLY A 288 -1.83 -15.48 -10.25
N ILE A 289 -2.58 -14.60 -10.92
CA ILE A 289 -2.37 -14.19 -12.31
C ILE A 289 -1.95 -12.72 -12.34
N VAL A 290 -0.93 -12.42 -13.14
CA VAL A 290 -0.56 -11.05 -13.52
C VAL A 290 -1.22 -10.74 -14.86
N ARG A 291 -2.03 -9.69 -14.89
CA ARG A 291 -2.64 -9.14 -16.11
C ARG A 291 -1.87 -7.89 -16.51
N MET A 292 -1.58 -7.78 -17.80
CA MET A 292 -0.87 -6.64 -18.35
C MET A 292 -1.58 -6.16 -19.62
N GLU A 293 -1.92 -4.89 -19.61
CA GLU A 293 -2.48 -4.15 -20.74
C GLU A 293 -1.40 -3.18 -21.24
N VAL A 294 -1.07 -3.27 -22.53
CA VAL A 294 -0.10 -2.37 -23.16
C VAL A 294 -0.79 -1.62 -24.30
N ALA A 295 -0.87 -0.31 -24.19
CA ALA A 295 -1.44 0.58 -25.19
C ALA A 295 -0.34 1.22 -26.06
N ALA A 296 -0.52 1.19 -27.38
CA ALA A 296 0.37 1.85 -28.32
C ALA A 296 -0.41 2.50 -29.48
N PRO A 297 0.20 3.45 -30.22
CA PRO A 297 -0.46 4.10 -31.35
C PRO A 297 -0.77 3.15 -32.51
N GLU A 298 -0.03 2.04 -32.62
CA GLU A 298 -0.21 1.01 -33.64
C GLU A 298 -0.45 -0.36 -32.96
N PRO A 299 -1.34 -1.21 -33.51
CA PRO A 299 -1.70 -2.49 -32.89
C PRO A 299 -0.53 -3.49 -32.87
N GLU A 300 0.29 -3.52 -33.93
CA GLU A 300 1.47 -4.40 -34.02
C GLU A 300 2.50 -4.05 -32.92
N ILE A 301 2.73 -2.75 -32.72
CA ILE A 301 3.64 -2.24 -31.68
C ILE A 301 3.14 -2.59 -30.29
N ALA A 302 1.82 -2.50 -30.03
CA ALA A 302 1.25 -2.87 -28.73
C ALA A 302 1.54 -4.34 -28.37
N VAL A 303 1.43 -5.24 -29.36
CA VAL A 303 1.75 -6.66 -29.19
C VAL A 303 3.25 -6.87 -28.99
N GLU A 304 4.09 -6.22 -29.79
CA GLU A 304 5.55 -6.36 -29.66
C GLU A 304 6.04 -5.87 -28.29
N LEU A 305 5.58 -4.70 -27.83
CA LEU A 305 5.89 -4.17 -26.50
C LEU A 305 5.46 -5.15 -25.40
N SER A 306 4.26 -5.72 -25.51
CA SER A 306 3.76 -6.72 -24.56
C SER A 306 4.62 -7.98 -24.52
N GLN A 307 5.01 -8.53 -25.69
CA GLN A 307 5.89 -9.69 -25.78
C GLN A 307 7.27 -9.43 -25.19
N ARG A 308 7.85 -8.24 -25.41
CA ARG A 308 9.14 -7.85 -24.81
C ARG A 308 9.05 -7.76 -23.30
N LEU A 309 8.00 -7.14 -22.77
CA LEU A 309 7.78 -7.04 -21.32
C LEU A 309 7.60 -8.43 -20.68
N ILE A 310 6.85 -9.33 -21.30
CA ILE A 310 6.74 -10.73 -20.85
C ILE A 310 8.12 -11.41 -20.84
N SER A 311 8.93 -11.20 -21.89
CA SER A 311 10.29 -11.76 -21.96
C SER A 311 11.18 -11.22 -20.83
N TYR A 312 11.09 -9.92 -20.52
CA TYR A 312 11.84 -9.34 -19.40
C TYR A 312 11.39 -9.88 -18.05
N ALA A 313 10.09 -10.13 -17.87
CA ALA A 313 9.55 -10.78 -16.68
C ALA A 313 10.13 -12.19 -16.53
N GLU A 314 10.15 -12.98 -17.60
CA GLU A 314 10.72 -14.33 -17.60
C GLU A 314 12.22 -14.31 -17.25
N GLU A 315 13.01 -13.43 -17.88
CA GLU A 315 14.43 -13.26 -17.57
C GLU A 315 14.67 -12.83 -16.12
N ARG A 316 13.83 -11.94 -15.58
CA ARG A 316 13.95 -11.48 -14.19
C ARG A 316 13.72 -12.63 -13.20
N ILE A 317 12.70 -13.45 -13.44
CA ILE A 317 12.42 -14.63 -12.61
C ILE A 317 13.54 -15.67 -12.72
N ASN A 318 14.03 -15.90 -13.94
CA ASN A 318 15.10 -16.86 -14.21
C ASN A 318 16.43 -16.43 -13.59
N SER A 319 16.77 -15.15 -13.63
CA SER A 319 18.02 -14.62 -13.06
C SER A 319 18.03 -14.67 -11.53
N LEU A 320 16.93 -14.28 -10.87
CA LEU A 320 16.80 -14.39 -9.41
C LEU A 320 16.92 -15.85 -8.95
N SER A 321 16.33 -16.78 -9.70
CA SER A 321 16.41 -18.21 -9.42
C SER A 321 17.78 -18.80 -9.77
N GLY A 322 18.46 -18.27 -10.79
CA GLY A 322 19.80 -18.69 -11.20
C GLY A 322 20.86 -18.38 -10.14
N LEU A 323 20.92 -17.12 -9.70
CA LEU A 323 21.88 -16.69 -8.68
C LEU A 323 21.73 -17.49 -7.38
N LYS A 324 20.50 -17.67 -6.91
CA LYS A 324 20.22 -18.46 -5.70
C LYS A 324 20.68 -19.91 -5.84
N ARG A 325 20.48 -20.54 -7.00
CA ARG A 325 20.94 -21.92 -7.27
C ARG A 325 22.46 -22.02 -7.29
N GLU A 326 23.13 -21.05 -7.92
CA GLU A 326 24.59 -21.00 -7.98
C GLU A 326 25.20 -20.83 -6.58
N ASP A 327 24.65 -19.90 -5.78
CA ASP A 327 25.06 -19.69 -4.39
C ASP A 327 24.86 -20.95 -3.53
N GLN A 328 23.67 -21.57 -3.59
CA GLN A 328 23.40 -22.81 -2.85
C GLN A 328 24.33 -23.96 -3.27
N MET A 329 24.60 -24.11 -4.57
CA MET A 329 25.52 -25.14 -5.07
C MET A 329 26.96 -24.88 -4.65
N ARG A 330 27.40 -23.61 -4.62
CA ARG A 330 28.72 -23.22 -4.12
C ARG A 330 28.84 -23.57 -2.65
N ASP A 331 27.90 -23.13 -1.82
CA ASP A 331 27.92 -23.37 -0.36
C ASP A 331 27.87 -24.88 -0.04
N ALA A 332 27.05 -25.65 -0.76
CA ALA A 332 26.98 -27.10 -0.59
C ALA A 332 28.29 -27.81 -0.99
N ARG A 333 28.95 -27.35 -2.06
CA ARG A 333 30.25 -27.86 -2.49
C ARG A 333 31.34 -27.53 -1.47
N GLU A 334 31.42 -26.29 -1.03
CA GLU A 334 32.38 -25.84 -0.02
C GLU A 334 32.20 -26.60 1.29
N GLY A 335 30.95 -26.79 1.74
CA GLY A 335 30.64 -27.60 2.93
C GLY A 335 31.07 -29.06 2.80
N PHE A 336 30.91 -29.67 1.62
CA PHE A 336 31.35 -31.04 1.35
C PHE A 336 32.89 -31.16 1.30
N GLU A 337 33.58 -30.24 0.63
CA GLU A 337 35.05 -30.21 0.58
C GLU A 337 35.67 -29.96 1.96
N ALA A 338 35.06 -29.08 2.75
CA ALA A 338 35.44 -28.84 4.15
C ALA A 338 35.26 -30.11 4.99
N ALA A 339 34.11 -30.79 4.88
CA ALA A 339 33.86 -32.04 5.60
C ALA A 339 34.84 -33.15 5.22
N GLN A 340 35.19 -33.30 3.93
CA GLN A 340 36.23 -34.24 3.49
C GLN A 340 37.59 -33.93 4.11
N THR A 341 37.96 -32.65 4.12
CA THR A 341 39.26 -32.20 4.63
C THR A 341 39.36 -32.42 6.14
N GLU A 342 38.33 -32.06 6.90
CA GLU A 342 38.29 -32.26 8.35
C GLU A 342 38.25 -33.76 8.73
N ARG A 343 37.55 -34.59 7.94
CA ARG A 343 37.55 -36.04 8.11
C ARG A 343 38.93 -36.64 7.84
N ARG A 344 39.64 -36.17 6.80
CA ARG A 344 41.02 -36.58 6.51
C ARG A 344 41.97 -36.22 7.66
N LYS A 345 41.90 -34.98 8.17
CA LYS A 345 42.71 -34.54 9.33
C LYS A 345 42.45 -35.39 10.57
N ALA A 346 41.18 -35.72 10.87
CA ALA A 346 40.84 -36.58 11.99
C ALA A 346 41.41 -38.02 11.81
N GLN A 347 41.37 -38.54 10.58
CA GLN A 347 41.97 -39.85 10.27
C GLN A 347 43.50 -39.82 10.44
N GLU A 348 44.18 -38.78 9.94
CA GLU A 348 45.63 -38.62 10.07
C GLU A 348 46.05 -38.53 11.55
N ALA A 349 45.32 -37.75 12.35
CA ALA A 349 45.56 -37.65 13.79
C ALA A 349 45.37 -38.99 14.51
N LEU A 350 44.36 -39.78 14.14
CA LEU A 350 44.16 -41.12 14.69
C LEU A 350 45.33 -42.05 14.32
N ILE A 351 45.77 -42.02 13.06
CA ILE A 351 46.92 -42.83 12.59
C ILE A 351 48.19 -42.44 13.35
N GLU A 352 48.44 -41.14 13.54
CA GLU A 352 49.61 -40.66 14.28
C GLU A 352 49.61 -41.16 15.73
N LEU A 353 48.45 -41.09 16.42
CA LEU A 353 48.30 -41.62 17.78
C LEU A 353 48.48 -43.14 17.85
N GLN A 354 48.01 -43.88 16.83
CA GLN A 354 48.19 -45.33 16.74
C GLN A 354 49.66 -45.71 16.51
N LEU A 355 50.37 -44.97 15.64
CA LEU A 355 51.80 -45.17 15.39
C LEU A 355 52.63 -44.86 16.65
N GLN A 356 52.29 -43.79 17.39
CA GLN A 356 52.90 -43.48 18.69
C GLN A 356 52.67 -44.63 19.68
N GLY A 357 51.44 -45.15 19.75
CA GLY A 357 51.09 -46.28 20.63
C GLY A 357 51.79 -47.58 20.26
N ALA A 358 52.03 -47.84 18.97
CA ALA A 358 52.76 -49.02 18.52
C ALA A 358 54.27 -48.94 18.77
N LEU A 359 54.84 -47.71 18.78
CA LEU A 359 56.27 -47.49 19.05
C LEU A 359 56.57 -47.51 20.56
N LEU A 360 55.59 -47.13 21.37
CA LEU A 360 55.62 -47.15 22.83
C LEU A 360 55.00 -48.46 23.33
N ASP A 361 55.73 -49.57 23.27
CA ASP A 361 55.37 -50.82 23.94
C ASP A 361 56.12 -50.96 25.28
N PRO A 362 55.83 -50.11 26.29
CA PRO A 362 56.51 -50.15 27.57
C PRO A 362 56.10 -51.37 28.38
N GLU A 363 55.02 -52.09 28.07
CA GLU A 363 54.74 -53.35 28.76
C GLU A 363 55.84 -54.37 28.46
N ASN A 364 56.25 -54.48 27.19
CA ASN A 364 57.38 -55.32 26.82
C ASN A 364 58.72 -54.79 27.35
N VAL A 365 58.92 -53.46 27.39
CA VAL A 365 60.15 -52.87 27.96
C VAL A 365 60.23 -53.04 29.48
N ILE A 366 59.12 -52.79 30.21
CA ILE A 366 59.02 -52.95 31.66
C ILE A 366 59.12 -54.43 32.03
N ALA A 367 58.48 -55.34 31.28
CA ALA A 367 58.62 -56.77 31.48
C ALA A 367 60.07 -57.23 31.24
N GLY A 368 60.73 -56.70 30.21
CA GLY A 368 62.15 -56.93 29.95
C GLY A 368 63.08 -56.42 31.05
N LEU A 369 62.85 -55.19 31.54
CA LEU A 369 63.59 -54.59 32.66
C LEU A 369 63.38 -55.37 33.95
N ARG A 370 62.14 -55.78 34.24
CA ARG A 370 61.81 -56.61 35.41
C ARG A 370 62.48 -57.97 35.34
N GLY A 371 62.55 -58.58 34.15
CA GLY A 371 63.30 -59.81 33.92
C GLY A 371 64.79 -59.66 34.27
N ARG A 372 65.43 -58.58 33.78
CA ARG A 372 66.84 -58.27 34.09
C ARG A 372 67.08 -57.99 35.57
N ILE A 373 66.17 -57.25 36.22
CA ILE A 373 66.24 -56.99 37.67
C ILE A 373 66.21 -58.31 38.44
N ASN A 374 65.27 -59.20 38.12
CA ASN A 374 65.18 -60.52 38.78
C ASN A 374 66.46 -61.35 38.56
N GLU A 375 67.05 -61.33 37.36
CA GLU A 375 68.32 -62.03 37.08
C GLU A 375 69.47 -61.51 37.96
N ILE A 376 69.57 -60.19 38.14
CA ILE A 376 70.59 -59.57 38.99
C ILE A 376 70.32 -59.82 40.48
N GLU A 377 69.06 -59.75 40.92
CA GLU A 377 68.68 -60.07 42.31
C GLU A 377 69.05 -61.51 42.67
N VAL A 378 68.80 -62.48 41.78
CA VAL A 378 69.22 -63.88 41.97
C VAL A 378 70.74 -64.01 42.02
N ALA A 379 71.46 -63.33 41.12
CA ALA A 379 72.93 -63.36 41.11
C ALA A 379 73.55 -62.77 42.39
N ILE A 380 72.95 -61.70 42.93
CA ILE A 380 73.35 -61.13 44.24
C ILE A 380 73.12 -62.18 45.33
N GLN A 381 71.94 -62.79 45.36
CA GLN A 381 71.57 -63.78 46.38
C GLN A 381 72.51 -64.99 46.38
N ASP A 382 72.87 -65.50 45.20
CA ASP A 382 73.85 -66.58 45.04
C ASP A 382 75.24 -66.17 45.56
N LYS A 383 75.67 -64.93 45.29
CA LYS A 383 76.94 -64.39 45.77
C LYS A 383 76.95 -64.12 47.27
N GLU A 384 75.83 -63.70 47.85
CA GLU A 384 75.66 -63.57 49.30
C GLU A 384 75.76 -64.93 50.01
N LEU A 385 75.14 -65.97 49.43
CA LEU A 385 75.28 -67.34 49.93
C LEU A 385 76.73 -67.84 49.82
N GLU A 386 77.42 -67.54 48.71
CA GLU A 386 78.85 -67.86 48.55
C GLU A 386 79.71 -67.13 49.60
N LEU A 387 79.42 -65.85 49.86
CA LEU A 387 80.11 -65.05 50.87
C LEU A 387 79.91 -65.63 52.27
N ALA A 388 78.66 -65.97 52.63
CA ALA A 388 78.33 -66.58 53.91
C ALA A 388 79.09 -67.91 54.11
N ALA A 389 79.11 -68.78 53.09
CA ALA A 389 79.84 -70.04 53.12
C ALA A 389 81.36 -69.84 53.29
N LEU A 390 81.94 -68.80 52.71
CA LEU A 390 83.36 -68.45 52.90
C LEU A 390 83.64 -67.94 54.33
N GLN A 391 82.68 -67.23 54.94
CA GLN A 391 82.79 -66.66 56.29
C GLN A 391 82.53 -67.69 57.41
N ASP A 392 81.81 -68.78 57.15
CA ASP A 392 81.57 -69.88 58.10
C ASP A 392 82.87 -70.61 58.52
N ASN A 393 83.96 -70.43 57.78
CA ASN A 393 85.26 -71.00 58.12
C ASN A 393 85.95 -70.20 59.25
N ARG A 394 86.46 -70.89 60.29
CA ARG A 394 87.20 -70.29 61.41
C ARG A 394 88.40 -69.43 61.00
N ARG A 395 88.98 -69.64 59.82
CA ARG A 395 90.02 -68.78 59.22
C ARG A 395 89.70 -68.56 57.72
N PRO A 396 88.86 -67.57 57.38
CA PRO A 396 88.49 -67.29 55.99
C PRO A 396 89.70 -66.85 55.16
N ASN A 397 89.71 -67.23 53.88
CA ASN A 397 90.69 -66.68 52.93
C ASN A 397 90.23 -65.28 52.49
N GLN A 398 90.88 -64.25 53.03
CA GLN A 398 90.49 -62.85 52.80
C GLN A 398 90.47 -62.46 51.31
N ALA A 399 91.39 -62.97 50.50
CA ALA A 399 91.39 -62.67 49.05
C ALA A 399 90.14 -63.21 48.32
N LYS A 400 89.53 -64.30 48.81
CA LYS A 400 88.29 -64.83 48.25
C LYS A 400 87.07 -64.08 48.78
N VAL A 401 87.07 -63.72 50.07
CA VAL A 401 86.01 -62.92 50.71
C VAL A 401 85.92 -61.54 50.05
N ASP A 402 87.06 -60.88 49.85
CA ASP A 402 87.15 -59.56 49.20
C ASP A 402 86.73 -59.63 47.72
N GLY A 403 87.02 -60.75 47.04
CA GLY A 403 86.57 -60.97 45.67
C GLY A 403 85.05 -61.05 45.53
N VAL A 404 84.42 -61.88 46.37
CA VAL A 404 82.95 -62.07 46.37
C VAL A 404 82.21 -60.83 46.89
N SER A 405 82.74 -60.14 47.90
CA SER A 405 82.15 -58.89 48.38
C SER A 405 82.21 -57.78 47.32
N ALA A 406 83.31 -57.71 46.55
CA ALA A 406 83.41 -56.79 45.42
C ALA A 406 82.49 -57.18 44.24
N ASP A 407 82.22 -58.47 44.02
CA ASP A 407 81.21 -58.93 43.06
C ASP A 407 79.81 -58.46 43.46
N ILE A 408 79.43 -58.64 44.73
CA ILE A 408 78.13 -58.18 45.27
C ILE A 408 77.98 -56.67 45.08
N ALA A 409 78.98 -55.88 45.49
CA ALA A 409 78.93 -54.42 45.36
C ALA A 409 78.78 -53.97 43.89
N ARG A 410 79.41 -54.68 42.93
CA ARG A 410 79.22 -54.39 41.50
C ARG A 410 77.80 -54.71 41.03
N LEU A 411 77.25 -55.85 41.46
CA LEU A 411 75.88 -56.25 41.10
C LEU A 411 74.84 -55.32 41.73
N GLU A 412 75.05 -54.83 42.95
CA GLU A 412 74.19 -53.83 43.60
C GLU A 412 74.17 -52.50 42.85
N VAL A 413 75.31 -52.05 42.29
CA VAL A 413 75.37 -50.85 41.44
C VAL A 413 74.53 -51.07 40.18
N VAL A 414 74.67 -52.21 39.51
CA VAL A 414 73.86 -52.55 38.32
C VAL A 414 72.37 -52.65 38.68
N LEU A 415 72.03 -53.22 39.83
CA LEU A 415 70.65 -53.28 40.32
C LEU A 415 70.08 -51.88 40.59
N ALA A 416 70.87 -50.96 41.15
CA ALA A 416 70.47 -49.58 41.37
C ALA A 416 70.24 -48.83 40.06
N GLU A 417 71.11 -49.03 39.06
CA GLU A 417 70.95 -48.48 37.70
C GLU A 417 69.68 -49.00 37.03
N LEU A 418 69.44 -50.32 37.05
CA LEU A 418 68.23 -50.93 36.47
C LEU A 418 66.94 -50.47 37.19
N ASN A 419 66.98 -50.29 38.51
CA ASN A 419 65.84 -49.74 39.25
C ASN A 419 65.59 -48.26 38.94
N ALA A 420 66.64 -47.47 38.73
CA ALA A 420 66.50 -46.08 38.27
C ALA A 420 65.93 -46.01 36.85
N GLU A 421 66.39 -46.89 35.95
CA GLU A 421 65.84 -47.03 34.59
C GLU A 421 64.37 -47.50 34.61
N MET A 422 63.99 -48.42 35.52
CA MET A 422 62.59 -48.85 35.70
C MET A 422 61.71 -47.73 36.26
N LEU A 423 62.25 -46.91 37.18
CA LEU A 423 61.53 -45.75 37.72
C LEU A 423 61.33 -44.68 36.64
N ASP A 424 62.34 -44.42 35.80
CA ASP A 424 62.25 -43.48 34.67
C ASP A 424 61.31 -44.01 33.57
N ALA A 425 61.37 -45.31 33.24
CA ALA A 425 60.43 -45.94 32.32
C ALA A 425 58.98 -45.93 32.85
N SER A 426 58.79 -45.96 34.17
CA SER A 426 57.48 -45.86 34.83
C SER A 426 57.01 -44.41 35.06
N ALA A 427 57.93 -43.43 35.14
CA ALA A 427 57.65 -42.02 35.43
C ALA A 427 57.68 -41.13 34.18
N GLY A 428 58.29 -41.59 33.09
CA GLY A 428 58.36 -40.91 31.80
C GLY A 428 56.97 -40.53 31.33
N GLU A 429 56.81 -39.26 30.96
CA GLU A 429 55.54 -38.51 30.85
C GLU A 429 54.46 -39.09 29.90
N ASN A 430 54.71 -40.21 29.21
CA ASN A 430 53.79 -40.92 28.32
C ASN A 430 52.93 -41.97 29.05
N SER A 431 52.03 -41.53 29.93
CA SER A 431 50.97 -42.39 30.44
C SER A 431 50.21 -43.02 29.27
N LEU A 432 50.42 -44.33 29.03
CA LEU A 432 49.67 -45.12 28.05
C LEU A 432 48.16 -45.00 28.28
N ALA A 433 47.72 -44.78 29.53
CA ALA A 433 46.33 -44.48 29.84
C ALA A 433 45.88 -43.15 29.20
N ARG A 434 46.70 -42.08 29.25
CA ARG A 434 46.43 -40.83 28.52
C ARG A 434 46.45 -41.03 27.01
N LEU A 435 47.37 -41.84 26.47
CA LEU A 435 47.42 -42.15 25.03
C LEU A 435 46.19 -42.95 24.58
N SER A 436 45.78 -43.95 25.34
CA SER A 436 44.58 -44.74 25.10
C SER A 436 43.31 -43.87 25.10
N VAL A 437 43.17 -42.96 26.06
CA VAL A 437 42.09 -41.96 26.08
C VAL A 437 42.15 -41.06 24.84
N ARG A 438 43.32 -40.57 24.43
CA ARG A 438 43.48 -39.76 23.21
C ARG A 438 43.11 -40.54 21.94
N ILE A 439 43.47 -41.82 21.84
CA ILE A 439 43.08 -42.70 20.74
C ILE A 439 41.55 -42.87 20.70
N GLN A 440 40.92 -43.14 21.85
CA GLN A 440 39.45 -43.24 21.94
C GLN A 440 38.76 -41.94 21.54
N MET A 441 39.29 -40.79 21.97
CA MET A 441 38.78 -39.47 21.55
C MET A 441 38.94 -39.27 20.04
N ALA A 442 40.11 -39.59 19.47
CA ALA A 442 40.35 -39.48 18.03
C ALA A 442 39.46 -40.42 17.20
N GLN A 443 39.15 -41.62 17.71
CA GLN A 443 38.18 -42.53 17.10
C GLN A 443 36.76 -41.94 17.12
N ALA A 444 36.34 -41.37 18.24
CA ALA A 444 35.04 -40.71 18.36
C ALA A 444 34.95 -39.48 17.44
N ASP A 445 36.02 -38.68 17.36
CA ASP A 445 36.12 -37.54 16.46
C ASP A 445 36.01 -37.99 14.99
N LEU A 446 36.74 -39.04 14.59
CA LEU A 446 36.65 -39.58 13.24
C LEU A 446 35.23 -40.04 12.91
N ALA A 447 34.57 -40.77 13.82
CA ALA A 447 33.18 -41.20 13.65
C ALA A 447 32.22 -40.00 13.51
N ALA A 448 32.42 -38.94 14.28
CA ALA A 448 31.65 -37.70 14.16
C ALA A 448 31.90 -37.02 12.81
N ARG A 449 33.16 -36.99 12.33
CA ARG A 449 33.49 -36.44 11.01
C ARG A 449 32.92 -37.27 9.86
N ASP A 450 32.84 -38.59 9.99
CA ASP A 450 32.20 -39.46 9.00
C ASP A 450 30.69 -39.17 8.91
N MET A 451 29.99 -38.99 10.04
CA MET A 451 28.58 -38.58 10.04
C MET A 451 28.37 -37.19 9.40
N MET A 452 29.26 -36.24 9.69
CA MET A 452 29.22 -34.89 9.07
C MET A 452 29.44 -34.96 7.57
N LEU A 453 30.40 -35.77 7.10
CA LEU A 453 30.65 -35.98 5.68
C LEU A 453 29.44 -36.60 4.98
N GLN A 454 28.79 -37.59 5.59
CA GLN A 454 27.57 -38.19 5.06
C GLN A 454 26.44 -37.14 4.93
N THR A 455 26.27 -36.29 5.94
CA THR A 455 25.28 -35.19 5.91
C THR A 455 25.60 -34.18 4.80
N ALA A 456 26.87 -33.77 4.68
CA ALA A 456 27.30 -32.83 3.63
C ALA A 456 27.14 -33.43 2.22
N MET A 457 27.42 -34.72 2.05
CA MET A 457 27.20 -35.44 0.78
C MET A 457 25.71 -35.48 0.43
N GLN A 458 24.84 -35.78 1.40
CA GLN A 458 23.40 -35.77 1.18
C GLN A 458 22.91 -34.38 0.80
N GLN A 459 23.39 -33.33 1.48
CA GLN A 459 23.06 -31.94 1.15
C GLN A 459 23.55 -31.55 -0.25
N MET A 460 24.75 -31.97 -0.64
CA MET A 460 25.28 -31.72 -1.98
C MET A 460 24.42 -32.40 -3.05
N GLU A 461 23.98 -33.64 -2.82
CA GLU A 461 23.13 -34.35 -3.77
C GLU A 461 21.72 -33.76 -3.86
N THR A 462 21.13 -33.35 -2.73
CA THR A 462 19.82 -32.68 -2.74
C THR A 462 19.91 -31.34 -3.46
N THR A 463 20.91 -30.50 -3.15
CA THR A 463 21.10 -29.21 -3.82
C THR A 463 21.42 -29.40 -5.31
N ARG A 464 22.20 -30.42 -5.69
CA ARG A 464 22.46 -30.75 -7.10
C ARG A 464 21.17 -31.14 -7.83
N SER A 465 20.34 -31.98 -7.22
CA SER A 465 19.05 -32.39 -7.77
C SER A 465 18.08 -31.19 -7.91
N GLU A 466 18.03 -30.32 -6.90
CA GLU A 466 17.23 -29.09 -6.92
C GLU A 466 17.73 -28.09 -7.97
N ALA A 467 19.05 -27.92 -8.11
CA ALA A 467 19.64 -27.02 -9.09
C ALA A 467 19.33 -27.44 -10.54
N ASN A 468 19.27 -28.75 -10.79
CA ASN A 468 18.91 -29.32 -12.10
C ASN A 468 17.40 -29.22 -12.42
N ARG A 469 16.54 -28.94 -11.43
CA ARG A 469 15.11 -28.74 -11.66
C ARG A 469 14.84 -27.31 -12.12
N LYS A 470 13.92 -27.13 -13.07
CA LYS A 470 13.33 -25.83 -13.37
C LYS A 470 12.29 -25.51 -12.30
N VAL A 471 12.73 -24.88 -11.21
CA VAL A 471 11.86 -24.64 -10.04
C VAL A 471 10.84 -23.54 -10.32
N ARG A 472 11.08 -22.60 -11.23
CA ARG A 472 10.14 -21.52 -11.55
C ARG A 472 10.09 -21.24 -13.04
N TYR A 473 8.89 -21.11 -13.59
CA TYR A 473 8.68 -20.70 -14.97
C TYR A 473 7.44 -19.82 -15.09
N LEU A 474 7.51 -18.88 -16.02
CA LEU A 474 6.39 -18.05 -16.41
C LEU A 474 5.59 -18.82 -17.46
N THR A 475 4.28 -18.94 -17.26
CA THR A 475 3.37 -19.45 -18.29
C THR A 475 2.44 -18.33 -18.73
N VAL A 476 2.34 -18.11 -20.04
CA VAL A 476 1.43 -17.13 -20.61
C VAL A 476 0.06 -17.79 -20.77
N SER A 477 -0.91 -17.34 -20.00
CA SER A 477 -2.30 -17.82 -20.03
C SER A 477 -3.09 -17.18 -21.18
N VAL A 478 -2.79 -15.90 -21.48
CA VAL A 478 -3.39 -15.15 -22.58
C VAL A 478 -2.26 -14.46 -23.33
N ASN A 479 -2.08 -14.83 -24.59
CA ASN A 479 -1.09 -14.23 -25.46
C ASN A 479 -1.55 -12.84 -25.92
N PRO A 480 -0.62 -11.88 -26.05
CA PRO A 480 -0.93 -10.58 -26.63
C PRO A 480 -1.39 -10.74 -28.09
N VAL A 481 -2.47 -10.06 -28.44
CA VAL A 481 -3.08 -10.07 -29.77
C VAL A 481 -3.40 -8.65 -30.20
N GLU A 482 -3.35 -8.42 -31.52
CA GLU A 482 -3.63 -7.11 -32.11
C GLU A 482 -5.10 -6.72 -31.90
N ALA A 483 -5.32 -5.52 -31.37
CA ALA A 483 -6.66 -4.96 -31.25
C ALA A 483 -7.17 -4.47 -32.62
N GLN A 484 -8.39 -4.87 -32.99
CA GLN A 484 -9.02 -4.44 -34.24
C GLN A 484 -9.58 -3.01 -34.14
N ASP A 485 -10.06 -2.62 -32.95
CA ASP A 485 -10.60 -1.30 -32.67
C ASP A 485 -9.71 -0.56 -31.66
N PRO A 486 -9.60 0.77 -31.75
CA PRO A 486 -8.83 1.56 -30.80
C PRO A 486 -9.52 1.58 -29.44
N THR A 487 -8.83 1.07 -28.42
CA THR A 487 -9.30 1.02 -27.02
C THR A 487 -9.41 2.42 -26.41
N TYR A 488 -8.47 3.30 -26.78
CA TYR A 488 -8.46 4.69 -26.29
C TYR A 488 -8.31 5.70 -27.44
N PRO A 489 -8.77 6.95 -27.23
CA PRO A 489 -9.62 7.39 -26.13
C PRO A 489 -11.06 6.89 -26.30
N ARG A 490 -11.78 6.66 -25.20
CA ARG A 490 -13.21 6.35 -25.23
C ARG A 490 -14.03 7.59 -25.58
N LYS A 491 -14.04 7.95 -26.88
CA LYS A 491 -14.48 9.25 -27.41
C LYS A 491 -15.87 9.66 -26.93
N PHE A 492 -16.83 8.72 -26.96
CA PHE A 492 -18.21 8.96 -26.53
C PHE A 492 -18.33 9.11 -25.01
N GLU A 493 -17.77 8.15 -24.25
CA GLU A 493 -17.80 8.15 -22.78
C GLU A 493 -17.14 9.41 -22.20
N ASN A 494 -15.96 9.76 -22.71
CA ASN A 494 -15.21 10.93 -22.26
C ASN A 494 -15.91 12.25 -22.60
N THR A 495 -16.62 12.33 -23.73
CA THR A 495 -17.38 13.54 -24.11
C THR A 495 -18.61 13.71 -23.23
N ILE A 496 -19.33 12.63 -22.92
CA ILE A 496 -20.47 12.68 -21.98
C ILE A 496 -19.99 12.98 -20.56
N LEU A 497 -18.87 12.39 -20.13
CA LEU A 497 -18.28 12.69 -18.84
C LEU A 497 -17.92 14.18 -18.73
N ALA A 498 -17.30 14.75 -19.77
CA ALA A 498 -17.00 16.18 -19.82
C ALA A 498 -18.27 17.04 -19.74
N PHE A 499 -19.32 16.67 -20.47
CA PHE A 499 -20.63 17.34 -20.38
C PHE A 499 -21.18 17.34 -18.95
N LEU A 500 -21.21 16.18 -18.30
CA LEU A 500 -21.70 16.04 -16.93
C LEU A 500 -20.84 16.82 -15.93
N LEU A 501 -19.51 16.82 -16.12
CA LEU A 501 -18.57 17.57 -15.29
C LEU A 501 -18.84 19.07 -15.39
N PHE A 502 -18.89 19.63 -16.61
CA PHE A 502 -19.14 21.05 -16.81
C PHE A 502 -20.55 21.45 -16.37
N ALA A 503 -21.55 20.61 -16.60
CA ALA A 503 -22.91 20.82 -16.09
C ALA A 503 -22.94 20.84 -14.56
N GLY A 504 -22.25 19.90 -13.90
CA GLY A 504 -22.15 19.83 -12.43
C GLY A 504 -21.44 21.05 -11.84
N ILE A 505 -20.32 21.46 -12.43
CA ILE A 505 -19.58 22.69 -12.02
C ILE A 505 -20.47 23.92 -12.20
N TYR A 506 -21.15 24.04 -13.34
CA TYR A 506 -22.07 25.14 -13.60
C TYR A 506 -23.21 25.18 -12.57
N LEU A 507 -23.82 24.03 -12.25
CA LEU A 507 -24.86 23.93 -11.23
C LEU A 507 -24.36 24.38 -9.86
N MET A 508 -23.20 23.89 -9.43
CA MET A 508 -22.55 24.30 -8.17
C MET A 508 -22.35 25.81 -8.09
N ILE A 509 -21.70 26.40 -9.09
CA ILE A 509 -21.46 27.85 -9.15
C ILE A 509 -22.77 28.63 -9.18
N SER A 510 -23.75 28.18 -9.96
CA SER A 510 -25.05 28.84 -10.08
C SER A 510 -25.83 28.84 -8.76
N LEU A 511 -25.78 27.74 -8.01
CA LEU A 511 -26.39 27.62 -6.70
C LEU A 511 -25.72 28.55 -5.70
N THR A 512 -24.39 28.54 -5.65
CA THR A 512 -23.62 29.44 -4.77
C THR A 512 -23.91 30.91 -5.08
N ALA A 513 -23.94 31.28 -6.37
CA ALA A 513 -24.28 32.64 -6.78
C ALA A 513 -25.72 33.02 -6.42
N SER A 514 -26.67 32.07 -6.48
CA SER A 514 -28.05 32.29 -6.06
C SER A 514 -28.16 32.57 -4.57
N VAL A 515 -27.46 31.76 -3.74
CA VAL A 515 -27.43 31.94 -2.29
C VAL A 515 -26.78 33.27 -1.91
N LEU A 516 -25.63 33.62 -2.52
CA LEU A 516 -24.97 34.92 -2.30
C LEU A 516 -25.89 36.08 -2.67
N ARG A 517 -26.62 35.98 -3.78
CA ARG A 517 -27.56 37.02 -4.20
C ARG A 517 -28.72 37.19 -3.23
N GLU A 518 -29.21 36.09 -2.65
CA GLU A 518 -30.28 36.12 -1.66
C GLU A 518 -29.83 36.83 -0.37
N GLN A 519 -28.61 36.54 0.10
CA GLN A 519 -28.02 37.16 1.30
C GLN A 519 -27.68 38.66 1.11
N VAL A 520 -27.33 39.09 -0.10
CA VAL A 520 -27.01 40.51 -0.40
C VAL A 520 -28.27 41.32 -0.71
N SER A 521 -29.39 40.67 -1.05
CA SER A 521 -30.66 41.31 -1.39
C SER A 521 -31.64 41.39 -0.21
N SER A 522 -31.35 40.73 0.92
CA SER A 522 -32.05 40.88 2.21
C SER A 522 -31.40 41.94 3.06
#